data_AF-A0A351VCC3-F1
#
_entry.id   AF-A0A351VCC3-F1
#
_cell.length_a   1.000
_cell.length_b   1.000
_cell.length_c   1.000
_cell.angle_alpha   90.00
_cell.angle_beta   90.00
_cell.angle_gamma   90.00
#
_symmetry.space_group_name_H-M   'P 1'
#
loop_
_entity.id
_entity.type
_entity.pdbx_description
1 polymer ?
#
loop_
_entity_poly.entity_id
_entity_poly.type
_entity_poly.pdbx_seq_one_letter_code
_entity_poly.pdbx_strand_id
1 'polypeptide(L)'
;MEVSKLIREIEEYVTLYPLPKKQNNNGNLKDYIVGKNNLCLGAVYISKASNIKGMLDAVLGHCGEDILDELLNTYGEESEIGQYIRRKRALDYTKVSCELNAIERTLETHLKKARHGGNPFYEAICGHLDRLGYKSDADFYNSIGMSRQQFSRLRDANSTLSKKTVLWIIVGLKLDYVQACDLLRKSGYNFRKNDMRDVILTYIFRNTTYDLDTVNFVLAHFGIAPLC
;
A
#
# COMPACT_ATOMS: atom_id res chain seq x y z
N MET A 1 -31.40 -11.59 19.84
CA MET A 1 -31.10 -10.21 20.29
C MET A 1 -32.13 -9.32 19.64
N GLU A 2 -32.85 -8.49 20.40
CA GLU A 2 -33.79 -7.54 19.79
C GLU A 2 -33.02 -6.43 19.06
N VAL A 3 -33.34 -6.20 17.78
CA VAL A 3 -32.68 -5.19 16.92
C VAL A 3 -32.74 -3.80 17.56
N SER A 4 -33.86 -3.47 18.23
CA SER A 4 -34.04 -2.20 18.94
C SER A 4 -33.04 -1.99 20.08
N LYS A 5 -32.66 -3.06 20.79
CA LYS A 5 -31.63 -2.99 21.84
C LYS A 5 -30.26 -2.69 21.22
N LEU A 6 -29.92 -3.36 20.12
CA LEU A 6 -28.67 -3.14 19.39
C LEU A 6 -28.58 -1.71 18.84
N ILE A 7 -29.65 -1.19 18.25
CA ILE A 7 -29.71 0.19 17.77
C ILE A 7 -29.37 1.16 18.89
N ARG A 8 -30.00 1.02 20.07
CA ARG A 8 -29.75 1.88 21.23
C ARG A 8 -28.29 1.82 21.69
N GLU A 9 -27.71 0.61 21.74
CA GLU A 9 -26.29 0.44 22.10
C GLU A 9 -25.34 1.13 21.10
N ILE A 10 -25.65 1.06 19.80
CA ILE A 10 -24.85 1.72 18.77
C ILE A 10 -25.01 3.24 18.83
N GLU A 11 -26.22 3.74 19.08
CA GLU A 11 -26.47 5.18 19.29
C GLU A 11 -25.65 5.72 20.47
N GLU A 12 -25.61 4.99 21.59
CA GLU A 12 -24.77 5.33 22.74
C GLU A 12 -23.29 5.30 22.37
N TYR A 13 -22.83 4.24 21.69
CA TYR A 13 -21.44 4.12 21.26
C TYR A 13 -21.00 5.25 20.32
N VAL A 14 -21.81 5.61 19.32
CA VAL A 14 -21.52 6.69 18.39
C VAL A 14 -21.51 8.05 19.09
N THR A 15 -22.34 8.23 20.11
CA THR A 15 -22.36 9.45 20.93
C THR A 15 -21.09 9.60 21.76
N LEU A 16 -20.59 8.49 22.33
CA LEU A 16 -19.35 8.48 23.11
C LEU A 16 -18.09 8.65 22.26
N TYR A 17 -18.13 8.24 20.99
CA TYR A 17 -17.00 8.30 20.06
C TYR A 17 -17.38 9.02 18.75
N PRO A 18 -17.55 10.35 18.78
CA PRO A 18 -18.03 11.10 17.62
C PRO A 18 -17.04 11.03 16.46
N LEU A 19 -17.57 10.80 15.25
CA LEU A 19 -16.77 10.72 14.03
C LEU A 19 -16.17 12.09 13.70
N PRO A 20 -14.84 12.18 13.47
CA PRO A 20 -14.23 13.44 13.09
C PRO A 20 -14.79 13.88 11.72
N LYS A 21 -15.21 15.15 11.64
CA LYS A 21 -15.72 15.73 10.40
C LYS A 21 -14.67 15.56 9.30
N LYS A 22 -15.09 15.06 8.14
CA LYS A 22 -14.24 14.83 6.97
C LYS A 22 -13.58 16.17 6.58
N GLN A 23 -12.29 16.33 6.89
CA GLN A 23 -11.54 17.49 6.43
C GLN A 23 -11.41 17.38 4.90
N ASN A 24 -11.97 18.35 4.18
CA ASN A 24 -11.68 18.56 2.77
C ASN A 24 -10.25 19.08 2.65
N ASN A 25 -9.29 18.16 2.71
CA ASN A 25 -7.90 18.50 2.45
C ASN A 25 -7.69 18.57 0.93
N ASN A 26 -8.09 19.70 0.33
CA ASN A 26 -7.37 20.23 -0.83
C ASN A 26 -6.03 20.79 -0.31
N GLY A 27 -5.17 19.89 0.17
CA GLY A 27 -3.83 20.22 0.62
C GLY A 27 -2.93 20.39 -0.59
N ASN A 28 -2.86 21.62 -1.10
CA ASN A 28 -1.74 22.06 -1.94
C ASN A 28 -0.43 21.77 -1.19
N LEU A 29 0.37 20.83 -1.70
CA LEU A 29 1.79 20.78 -1.35
C LEU A 29 2.46 21.99 -2.01
N LYS A 30 2.70 23.03 -1.23
CA LYS A 30 3.68 24.06 -1.54
C LYS A 30 4.79 24.00 -0.49
N ASP A 31 5.98 24.35 -0.96
CA ASP A 31 7.19 24.70 -0.22
C ASP A 31 8.21 23.59 0.01
N TYR A 32 9.00 23.32 -1.03
CA TYR A 32 10.42 23.00 -0.86
C TYR A 32 11.23 24.28 -1.03
N ILE A 33 11.87 24.72 0.05
CA ILE A 33 12.80 25.84 0.08
C ILE A 33 14.13 25.37 -0.51
N VAL A 34 14.53 25.95 -1.64
CA VAL A 34 15.88 25.85 -2.19
C VAL A 34 16.79 26.79 -1.41
N GLY A 35 17.65 26.22 -0.57
CA GLY A 35 18.72 26.96 0.11
C GLY A 35 19.90 27.18 -0.84
N LYS A 36 20.15 28.45 -1.18
CA LYS A 36 21.36 28.91 -1.87
C LYS A 36 22.56 28.94 -0.91
N ASN A 37 23.72 28.54 -1.44
CA ASN A 37 25.07 28.96 -1.07
C ASN A 37 25.62 28.46 0.29
N ASN A 38 26.59 27.54 0.23
CA ASN A 38 27.94 27.72 0.78
C ASN A 38 28.84 26.52 0.41
N LEU A 39 29.95 26.81 -0.26
CA LEU A 39 31.03 25.86 -0.53
C LEU A 39 31.90 25.74 0.73
N CYS A 40 31.92 24.57 1.38
CA CYS A 40 32.87 24.26 2.45
C CYS A 40 33.75 23.09 2.00
N LEU A 41 34.95 23.37 1.51
CA LEU A 41 36.04 22.37 1.40
C LEU A 41 36.65 22.17 2.80
N GLY A 42 35.89 21.54 3.69
CA GLY A 42 36.29 21.22 5.05
C GLY A 42 36.78 19.78 5.15
N ALA A 43 38.12 19.62 5.16
CA ALA A 43 38.84 18.42 5.61
C ALA A 43 38.72 17.14 4.76
N VAL A 44 39.38 17.12 3.59
CA VAL A 44 39.89 15.86 3.04
C VAL A 44 41.14 15.48 3.84
N TYR A 45 40.99 14.56 4.81
CA TYR A 45 42.13 13.98 5.53
C TYR A 45 42.81 12.92 4.65
N ILE A 46 43.87 13.32 3.94
CA ILE A 46 44.68 12.39 3.14
C ILE A 46 45.74 11.76 4.05
N SER A 47 45.41 10.63 4.69
CA SER A 47 46.41 9.85 5.44
C SER A 47 47.36 9.16 4.45
N LYS A 48 48.64 9.61 4.41
CA LYS A 48 49.77 9.06 3.63
C LYS A 48 49.34 8.21 2.42
N ALA A 49 48.89 8.86 1.36
CA ALA A 49 48.73 8.20 0.07
C ALA A 49 50.12 7.86 -0.47
N SER A 50 50.41 6.57 -0.61
CA SER A 50 51.71 6.08 -1.07
C SER A 50 52.01 6.39 -2.56
N ASN A 51 51.13 7.10 -3.29
CA ASN A 51 51.46 7.65 -4.61
C ASN A 51 50.61 8.90 -4.96
N ILE A 52 51.15 9.78 -5.82
CA ILE A 52 50.53 11.02 -6.32
C ILE A 52 49.19 10.76 -7.04
N LYS A 53 49.08 9.61 -7.73
CA LYS A 53 47.90 9.21 -8.51
C LYS A 53 46.67 8.97 -7.62
N GLY A 54 46.85 8.38 -6.44
CA GLY A 54 45.77 8.15 -5.46
C GLY A 54 45.24 9.43 -4.82
N MET A 55 46.09 10.47 -4.68
CA MET A 55 45.65 11.80 -4.25
C MET A 55 44.83 12.49 -5.35
N LEU A 56 45.29 12.39 -6.60
CA LEU A 56 44.57 12.93 -7.75
C LEU A 56 43.18 12.29 -7.88
N ASP A 57 43.11 10.95 -7.74
CA ASP A 57 41.86 10.19 -7.78
C ASP A 57 40.89 10.61 -6.66
N ALA A 58 41.39 10.90 -5.45
CA ALA A 58 40.56 11.34 -4.34
C ALA A 58 40.00 12.75 -4.55
N VAL A 59 40.82 13.69 -5.03
CA VAL A 59 40.39 15.08 -5.27
C VAL A 59 39.40 15.15 -6.43
N LEU A 60 39.75 14.58 -7.58
CA LEU A 60 38.88 14.58 -8.77
C LEU A 60 37.60 13.73 -8.56
N GLY A 61 37.66 12.75 -7.66
CA GLY A 61 36.50 11.98 -7.21
C GLY A 61 35.41 12.83 -6.56
N HIS A 62 35.76 13.95 -5.93
CA HIS A 62 34.82 14.83 -5.22
C HIS A 62 34.41 16.09 -5.99
N CYS A 63 34.99 16.34 -7.17
CA CYS A 63 34.58 17.46 -8.02
C CYS A 63 33.21 17.20 -8.66
N GLY A 64 32.40 18.26 -8.76
CA GLY A 64 31.17 18.28 -9.55
C GLY A 64 31.45 18.30 -11.05
N GLU A 65 30.45 17.94 -11.86
CA GLU A 65 30.60 17.84 -13.33
C GLU A 65 31.00 19.15 -14.00
N ASP A 66 30.59 20.28 -13.45
CA ASP A 66 30.96 21.63 -13.89
C ASP A 66 32.48 21.87 -13.83
N ILE A 67 33.09 21.51 -12.70
CA ILE A 67 34.54 21.61 -12.51
C ILE A 67 35.26 20.57 -13.37
N LEU A 68 34.71 19.36 -13.51
CA LEU A 68 35.30 18.33 -14.37
C LEU A 68 35.31 18.75 -15.84
N ASP A 69 34.25 19.39 -16.34
CA ASP A 69 34.17 19.92 -17.70
C ASP A 69 35.17 21.05 -17.94
N GLU A 70 35.33 21.98 -16.99
CA GLU A 70 36.31 23.06 -17.08
C GLU A 70 37.75 22.51 -17.14
N LEU A 71 38.05 21.49 -16.33
CA LEU A 71 39.34 20.79 -16.36
C LEU A 71 39.55 20.05 -17.70
N LEU A 72 38.52 19.40 -18.24
CA LEU A 72 38.60 18.71 -19.52
C LEU A 72 38.89 19.69 -20.67
N ASN A 73 38.23 20.87 -20.67
CA ASN A 73 38.45 21.93 -21.66
C ASN A 73 39.84 22.56 -21.55
N THR A 74 40.36 22.69 -20.33
CA THR A 74 41.66 23.34 -20.09
C THR A 74 42.83 22.43 -20.46
N TYR A 75 42.76 21.15 -20.08
CA TYR A 75 43.88 20.22 -20.22
C TYR A 75 43.75 19.27 -21.41
N GLY A 76 42.57 19.21 -22.04
CA GLY A 76 42.29 18.35 -23.19
C GLY A 76 42.05 16.88 -22.80
N GLU A 77 41.36 16.16 -23.69
CA GLU A 77 40.88 14.80 -23.40
C GLU A 77 41.97 13.73 -23.29
N GLU A 78 43.10 13.95 -23.97
CA GLU A 78 44.22 13.01 -24.02
C GLU A 78 45.19 13.17 -22.82
N SER A 79 45.00 14.21 -22.00
CA SER A 79 45.77 14.43 -20.78
C SER A 79 45.47 13.37 -19.71
N GLU A 80 46.36 13.22 -18.72
CA GLU A 80 46.12 12.30 -17.59
C GLU A 80 44.82 12.63 -16.83
N ILE A 81 44.47 13.92 -16.73
CA ILE A 81 43.23 14.41 -16.12
C ILE A 81 42.02 14.04 -17.00
N GLY A 82 42.10 14.27 -18.31
CA GLY A 82 41.05 13.89 -19.26
C GLY A 82 40.77 12.38 -19.28
N GLN A 83 41.83 11.57 -19.27
CA GLN A 83 41.72 10.11 -19.18
C GLN A 83 41.15 9.64 -17.84
N TYR A 84 41.42 10.33 -16.72
CA TYR A 84 40.78 10.05 -15.45
C TYR A 84 39.27 10.34 -15.50
N ILE A 85 38.87 11.53 -15.99
CA ILE A 85 37.47 11.95 -16.03
C ILE A 85 36.64 11.00 -16.90
N ARG A 86 37.15 10.60 -18.07
CA ARG A 86 36.52 9.58 -18.91
C ARG A 86 36.30 8.26 -18.17
N ARG A 87 37.31 7.77 -17.44
CA ARG A 87 37.20 6.54 -16.64
C ARG A 87 36.20 6.69 -15.50
N LYS A 88 36.20 7.82 -14.78
CA LYS A 88 35.23 8.11 -13.71
C LYS A 88 33.80 8.10 -14.26
N ARG A 89 33.53 8.85 -15.33
CA ARG A 89 32.21 8.88 -15.99
C ARG A 89 31.77 7.50 -16.48
N ALA A 90 32.70 6.72 -17.05
CA ALA A 90 32.41 5.35 -17.46
C ALA A 90 32.07 4.46 -16.25
N LEU A 91 32.78 4.60 -15.12
CA LEU A 91 32.45 3.89 -13.87
C LEU A 91 31.09 4.31 -13.31
N ASP A 92 30.81 5.60 -13.27
CA ASP A 92 29.54 6.15 -12.76
C ASP A 92 28.37 5.69 -13.62
N TYR A 93 28.50 5.75 -14.95
CA TYR A 93 27.52 5.17 -15.87
C TYR A 93 27.32 3.66 -15.66
N THR A 94 28.42 2.91 -15.54
CA THR A 94 28.36 1.45 -15.30
C THR A 94 27.65 1.16 -13.99
N LYS A 95 27.95 1.91 -12.92
CA LYS A 95 27.35 1.76 -11.61
C LYS A 95 25.84 2.02 -11.65
N VAL A 96 25.41 3.12 -12.26
CA VAL A 96 23.98 3.45 -12.43
C VAL A 96 23.26 2.38 -13.24
N SER A 97 23.87 1.89 -14.32
CA SER A 97 23.31 0.80 -15.13
C SER A 97 23.16 -0.50 -14.32
N CYS A 98 24.17 -0.87 -13.52
CA CYS A 98 24.09 -2.02 -12.62
C CYS A 98 23.00 -1.88 -11.56
N GLU A 99 22.84 -0.70 -10.96
CA GLU A 99 21.79 -0.40 -9.97
C GLU A 99 20.40 -0.51 -10.60
N LEU A 100 20.18 0.07 -11.78
CA LEU A 100 18.93 -0.05 -12.52
C LEU A 100 18.60 -1.51 -12.85
N ASN A 101 19.57 -2.27 -13.35
CA ASN A 101 19.39 -3.70 -13.64
C ASN A 101 19.12 -4.54 -12.38
N ALA A 102 19.64 -4.13 -11.21
CA ALA A 102 19.35 -4.78 -9.94
C ALA A 102 17.90 -4.51 -9.48
N ILE A 103 17.45 -3.25 -9.65
CA ILE A 103 16.06 -2.86 -9.38
C ILE A 103 15.11 -3.62 -10.30
N GLU A 104 15.38 -3.67 -11.60
CA GLU A 104 14.54 -4.35 -12.59
C GLU A 104 14.36 -5.84 -12.25
N ARG A 105 15.47 -6.56 -12.00
CA ARG A 105 15.42 -7.97 -11.57
C ARG A 105 14.63 -8.18 -10.28
N THR A 106 14.76 -7.25 -9.33
CA THR A 106 14.02 -7.29 -8.07
C THR A 106 12.53 -7.10 -8.31
N LEU A 107 12.16 -6.10 -9.11
CA LEU A 107 10.76 -5.81 -9.48
C LEU A 107 10.13 -6.98 -10.23
N GLU A 108 10.81 -7.53 -11.24
CA GLU A 108 10.34 -8.72 -11.96
C GLU A 108 10.07 -9.88 -11.02
N THR A 109 10.95 -10.08 -10.03
CA THR A 109 10.78 -11.15 -9.03
C THR A 109 9.54 -10.91 -8.16
N HIS A 110 9.31 -9.67 -7.70
CA HIS A 110 8.12 -9.32 -6.93
C HIS A 110 6.83 -9.43 -7.77
N LEU A 111 6.87 -8.99 -9.02
CA LEU A 111 5.72 -9.06 -9.94
C LEU A 111 5.38 -10.51 -10.31
N LYS A 112 6.39 -11.37 -10.54
CA LYS A 112 6.17 -12.81 -10.74
C LYS A 112 5.49 -13.44 -9.52
N LYS A 113 5.97 -13.14 -8.31
CA LYS A 113 5.32 -13.61 -7.07
C LYS A 113 3.88 -13.11 -6.93
N ALA A 114 3.62 -11.86 -7.27
CA ALA A 114 2.27 -11.28 -7.24
C ALA A 114 1.33 -11.90 -8.30
N ARG A 115 1.86 -12.27 -9.47
CA ARG A 115 1.08 -12.91 -10.56
C ARG A 115 0.83 -14.40 -10.34
N HIS A 116 1.73 -15.10 -9.64
CA HIS A 116 1.63 -16.53 -9.38
C HIS A 116 0.89 -16.88 -8.08
N GLY A 117 0.60 -15.90 -7.22
CA GLY A 117 -0.32 -16.10 -6.10
C GLY A 117 -1.75 -16.13 -6.63
N GLY A 118 -2.53 -17.17 -6.31
CA GLY A 118 -3.96 -17.18 -6.56
C GLY A 118 -4.66 -16.01 -5.86
N ASN A 119 -5.95 -15.80 -6.12
CA ASN A 119 -6.69 -14.69 -5.51
C ASN A 119 -6.77 -14.90 -3.98
N PRO A 120 -5.99 -14.17 -3.16
CA PRO A 120 -5.88 -14.47 -1.73
C PRO A 120 -7.19 -14.22 -0.99
N PHE A 121 -8.04 -13.34 -1.53
CA PHE A 121 -9.36 -13.07 -1.01
C PHE A 121 -10.31 -14.24 -1.28
N TYR A 122 -10.33 -14.76 -2.51
CA TYR A 122 -11.16 -15.92 -2.86
C TYR A 122 -10.74 -17.17 -2.11
N GLU A 123 -9.43 -17.45 -2.03
CA GLU A 123 -8.90 -18.58 -1.27
C GLU A 123 -9.29 -18.52 0.20
N ALA A 124 -9.25 -17.32 0.81
CA ALA A 124 -9.70 -17.14 2.18
C ALA A 124 -11.21 -17.38 2.35
N ILE A 125 -12.04 -16.94 1.39
CA ILE A 125 -13.48 -17.24 1.39
C ILE A 125 -13.69 -18.76 1.35
N CYS A 126 -13.04 -19.48 0.43
CA CYS A 126 -13.15 -20.94 0.34
C CYS A 126 -12.77 -21.61 1.68
N GLY A 127 -11.65 -21.20 2.29
CA GLY A 127 -11.27 -21.73 3.61
C GLY A 127 -12.25 -21.39 4.75
N HIS A 128 -13.02 -20.31 4.65
CA HIS A 128 -14.14 -20.06 5.57
C HIS A 128 -15.35 -20.93 5.25
N LEU A 129 -15.70 -21.11 3.98
CA LEU A 129 -16.81 -21.97 3.55
C LEU A 129 -16.60 -23.42 4.00
N ASP A 130 -15.40 -23.95 3.82
CA ASP A 130 -15.04 -25.30 4.23
C ASP A 130 -15.17 -25.48 5.75
N ARG A 131 -14.68 -24.52 6.54
CA ARG A 131 -14.78 -24.53 8.01
C ARG A 131 -16.21 -24.41 8.51
N LEU A 132 -17.05 -23.66 7.80
CA LEU A 132 -18.46 -23.49 8.12
C LEU A 132 -19.34 -24.66 7.60
N GLY A 133 -18.77 -25.60 6.84
CA GLY A 133 -19.46 -26.80 6.37
C GLY A 133 -20.38 -26.57 5.17
N TYR A 134 -20.16 -25.53 4.37
CA TYR A 134 -20.90 -25.35 3.11
C TYR A 134 -20.55 -26.45 2.11
N LYS A 135 -21.55 -27.07 1.49
CA LYS A 135 -21.35 -28.17 0.53
C LYS A 135 -21.02 -27.67 -0.87
N SER A 136 -21.43 -26.45 -1.20
CA SER A 136 -21.15 -25.82 -2.48
C SER A 136 -21.17 -24.30 -2.37
N ASP A 137 -20.49 -23.63 -3.30
CA ASP A 137 -20.58 -22.17 -3.47
C ASP A 137 -22.02 -21.68 -3.62
N ALA A 138 -22.89 -22.51 -4.23
CA ALA A 138 -24.29 -22.21 -4.43
C ALA A 138 -25.08 -22.13 -3.14
N ASP A 139 -24.80 -23.01 -2.19
CA ASP A 139 -25.43 -22.96 -0.88
C ASP A 139 -25.08 -21.64 -0.18
N PHE A 140 -23.83 -21.19 -0.32
CA PHE A 140 -23.41 -19.93 0.28
C PHE A 140 -24.04 -18.71 -0.41
N TYR A 141 -23.87 -18.51 -1.72
CA TYR A 141 -24.35 -17.29 -2.35
C TYR A 141 -25.88 -17.17 -2.26
N ASN A 142 -26.62 -18.29 -2.32
CA ASN A 142 -28.06 -18.27 -2.12
C ASN A 142 -28.43 -17.92 -0.67
N SER A 143 -27.68 -18.42 0.33
CA SER A 143 -27.95 -18.13 1.74
C SER A 143 -27.82 -16.65 2.12
N ILE A 144 -27.06 -15.88 1.34
CA ILE A 144 -26.84 -14.45 1.59
C ILE A 144 -27.58 -13.55 0.60
N GLY A 145 -28.42 -14.12 -0.28
CA GLY A 145 -29.16 -13.38 -1.32
C GLY A 145 -28.29 -12.85 -2.46
N MET A 146 -27.10 -13.41 -2.67
CA MET A 146 -26.16 -13.00 -3.71
C MET A 146 -26.38 -13.81 -5.00
N SER A 147 -26.35 -13.15 -6.15
CA SER A 147 -26.50 -13.85 -7.43
C SER A 147 -25.22 -14.62 -7.81
N ARG A 148 -25.39 -15.70 -8.58
CA ARG A 148 -24.25 -16.47 -9.14
C ARG A 148 -23.27 -15.59 -9.92
N GLN A 149 -23.76 -14.56 -10.62
CA GLN A 149 -22.91 -13.62 -11.38
C GLN A 149 -22.08 -12.71 -10.47
N GLN A 150 -22.62 -12.29 -9.33
CA GLN A 150 -21.88 -11.53 -8.33
C GLN A 150 -20.80 -12.41 -7.68
N PHE A 151 -21.15 -13.65 -7.35
CA PHE A 151 -20.22 -14.61 -6.77
C PHE A 151 -19.12 -15.04 -7.76
N SER A 152 -19.43 -15.19 -9.06
CA SER A 152 -18.43 -15.59 -10.04
C SER A 152 -17.30 -14.58 -10.20
N ARG A 153 -17.57 -13.29 -9.93
CA ARG A 153 -16.54 -12.23 -9.94
C ARG A 153 -15.48 -12.43 -8.85
N LEU A 154 -15.80 -13.16 -7.78
CA LEU A 154 -14.84 -13.44 -6.70
C LEU A 154 -13.68 -14.30 -7.19
N ARG A 155 -13.91 -15.16 -8.17
CA ARG A 155 -12.88 -16.07 -8.72
C ARG A 155 -11.86 -15.37 -9.60
N ASP A 156 -12.23 -14.24 -10.19
CA ASP A 156 -11.36 -13.47 -11.07
C ASP A 156 -10.48 -12.53 -10.23
N ALA A 157 -9.18 -12.81 -10.21
CA ALA A 157 -8.19 -12.02 -9.50
C ALA A 157 -8.09 -10.57 -10.01
N ASN A 158 -8.53 -10.29 -11.23
CA ASN A 158 -8.55 -8.95 -11.81
C ASN A 158 -9.87 -8.21 -11.56
N SER A 159 -10.89 -8.88 -11.02
CA SER A 159 -12.19 -8.26 -10.79
C SER A 159 -12.12 -7.31 -9.59
N THR A 160 -12.47 -6.04 -9.82
CA THR A 160 -12.56 -5.06 -8.75
C THR A 160 -13.92 -5.16 -8.07
N LEU A 161 -13.93 -5.71 -6.85
CA LEU A 161 -15.13 -5.75 -6.01
C LEU A 161 -15.27 -4.44 -5.25
N SER A 162 -16.51 -3.95 -5.11
CA SER A 162 -16.78 -2.83 -4.23
C SER A 162 -16.60 -3.23 -2.78
N LYS A 163 -16.18 -2.29 -1.93
CA LYS A 163 -16.11 -2.51 -0.48
C LYS A 163 -17.44 -2.97 0.10
N LYS A 164 -18.58 -2.46 -0.41
CA LYS A 164 -19.93 -2.91 -0.01
C LYS A 164 -20.10 -4.42 -0.24
N THR A 165 -19.71 -4.91 -1.42
CA THR A 165 -19.79 -6.34 -1.78
C THR A 165 -18.90 -7.20 -0.88
N VAL A 166 -17.69 -6.73 -0.58
CA VAL A 166 -16.80 -7.45 0.34
C VAL A 166 -17.40 -7.54 1.74
N LEU A 167 -17.92 -6.43 2.26
CA LEU A 167 -18.57 -6.39 3.57
C LEU A 167 -19.82 -7.29 3.61
N TRP A 168 -20.58 -7.35 2.53
CA TRP A 168 -21.71 -8.29 2.39
C TRP A 168 -21.25 -9.74 2.58
N ILE A 169 -20.15 -10.15 1.94
CA ILE A 169 -19.60 -11.51 2.08
C ILE A 169 -19.11 -11.75 3.51
N ILE A 170 -18.39 -10.80 4.11
CA ILE A 170 -17.91 -10.89 5.50
C ILE A 170 -19.08 -11.11 6.47
N VAL A 171 -20.16 -10.33 6.30
CA VAL A 171 -21.37 -10.44 7.14
C VAL A 171 -22.08 -11.77 6.87
N GLY A 172 -22.16 -12.20 5.62
CA GLY A 172 -22.74 -13.48 5.21
C GLY A 172 -22.02 -14.69 5.81
N LEU A 173 -20.69 -14.63 5.91
CA LEU A 173 -19.85 -15.62 6.58
C LEU A 173 -19.89 -15.52 8.12
N LYS A 174 -20.56 -14.50 8.68
CA LYS A 174 -20.69 -14.25 10.12
C LYS A 174 -19.36 -14.22 10.86
N LEU A 175 -18.36 -13.56 10.26
CA LEU A 175 -17.00 -13.50 10.79
C LEU A 175 -16.88 -12.63 12.05
N ASP A 176 -15.99 -12.99 12.96
CA ASP A 176 -15.61 -12.10 14.05
C ASP A 176 -14.78 -10.90 13.53
N TYR A 177 -14.52 -9.93 14.40
CA TYR A 177 -13.75 -8.73 14.04
C TYR A 177 -12.35 -9.04 13.47
N VAL A 178 -11.64 -10.02 13.99
CA VAL A 178 -10.26 -10.36 13.57
C VAL A 178 -10.30 -10.98 12.18
N GLN A 179 -11.19 -11.95 11.97
CA GLN A 179 -11.42 -12.62 10.70
C GLN A 179 -11.92 -11.64 9.63
N ALA A 180 -12.86 -10.75 9.98
CA ALA A 180 -13.36 -9.70 9.12
C ALA A 180 -12.23 -8.75 8.68
N CYS A 181 -11.36 -8.34 9.61
CA CYS A 181 -10.21 -7.48 9.28
C CYS A 181 -9.23 -8.17 8.33
N ASP A 182 -8.93 -9.44 8.57
CA ASP A 182 -8.04 -10.23 7.70
C ASP A 182 -8.62 -10.38 6.29
N LEU A 183 -9.89 -10.76 6.18
CA LEU A 183 -10.56 -10.93 4.90
C LEU A 183 -10.72 -9.61 4.14
N LEU A 184 -11.02 -8.52 4.84
CA LEU A 184 -11.10 -7.18 4.26
C LEU A 184 -9.73 -6.71 3.74
N ARG A 185 -8.63 -6.99 4.46
CA ARG A 185 -7.27 -6.70 3.98
C ARG A 185 -6.90 -7.47 2.72
N LYS A 186 -7.26 -8.75 2.64
CA LYS A 186 -7.00 -9.60 1.46
C LYS A 186 -7.70 -9.09 0.19
N SER A 187 -8.81 -8.34 0.33
CA SER A 187 -9.47 -7.65 -0.79
C SER A 187 -8.97 -6.22 -1.05
N GLY A 188 -7.95 -5.76 -0.33
CA GLY A 188 -7.37 -4.42 -0.50
C GLY A 188 -8.10 -3.31 0.26
N TYR A 189 -9.01 -3.64 1.18
CA TYR A 189 -9.76 -2.68 1.98
C TYR A 189 -9.39 -2.72 3.47
N ASN A 190 -9.82 -1.71 4.22
CA ASN A 190 -9.70 -1.66 5.69
C ASN A 190 -10.94 -0.97 6.31
N PHE A 191 -11.17 -1.16 7.61
CA PHE A 191 -12.15 -0.37 8.35
C PHE A 191 -11.62 1.04 8.58
N ARG A 192 -12.36 2.04 8.12
CA ARG A 192 -12.06 3.46 8.27
C ARG A 192 -12.79 3.99 9.48
N LYS A 193 -12.05 4.65 10.38
CA LYS A 193 -12.61 5.23 11.60
C LYS A 193 -13.59 6.38 11.37
N ASN A 194 -13.65 6.94 10.17
CA ASN A 194 -14.47 8.10 9.81
C ASN A 194 -15.63 7.72 8.88
N ASP A 195 -15.83 6.42 8.63
CA ASP A 195 -16.92 5.91 7.81
C ASP A 195 -17.97 5.29 8.73
N MET A 196 -19.18 5.85 8.71
CA MET A 196 -20.25 5.45 9.62
C MET A 196 -20.61 3.96 9.46
N ARG A 197 -20.59 3.42 8.22
CA ARG A 197 -20.80 1.99 7.98
C ARG A 197 -19.72 1.15 8.65
N ASP A 198 -18.46 1.51 8.44
CA ASP A 198 -17.34 0.78 9.03
C ASP A 198 -17.36 0.81 10.56
N VAL A 199 -17.76 1.93 11.17
CA VAL A 199 -17.86 2.10 12.62
C VAL A 199 -18.96 1.20 13.19
N ILE A 200 -20.15 1.23 12.58
CA ILE A 200 -21.28 0.37 12.94
C ILE A 200 -20.88 -1.11 12.82
N LEU A 201 -20.32 -1.51 11.67
CA LEU A 201 -19.91 -2.90 11.45
C LEU A 201 -18.80 -3.34 12.41
N THR A 202 -17.85 -2.46 12.71
CA THR A 202 -16.79 -2.73 13.70
C THR A 202 -17.38 -2.99 15.09
N TYR A 203 -18.39 -2.22 15.51
CA TYR A 203 -19.09 -2.46 16.77
C TYR A 203 -19.78 -3.83 16.76
N ILE A 204 -20.56 -4.12 15.71
CA ILE A 204 -21.30 -5.38 15.56
C ILE A 204 -20.36 -6.58 15.63
N PHE A 205 -19.25 -6.56 14.87
CA PHE A 205 -18.27 -7.66 14.80
C PHE A 205 -17.52 -7.92 16.10
N ARG A 206 -17.47 -6.95 17.01
CA ARG A 206 -16.76 -7.08 18.29
C ARG A 206 -17.66 -7.51 19.44
N ASN A 207 -18.91 -7.06 19.43
CA ASN A 207 -19.73 -7.05 20.64
C ASN A 207 -20.97 -7.94 20.52
N THR A 208 -21.29 -8.48 19.34
CA THR A 208 -22.60 -9.10 19.11
C THR A 208 -22.55 -10.33 18.21
N THR A 209 -23.50 -11.24 18.42
CA THR A 209 -23.89 -12.22 17.42
C THR A 209 -24.86 -11.57 16.44
N TYR A 210 -24.66 -11.77 15.14
CA TYR A 210 -25.43 -11.08 14.12
C TYR A 210 -25.74 -11.97 12.91
N ASP A 211 -26.67 -11.52 12.09
CA ASP A 211 -26.97 -12.04 10.76
C ASP A 211 -27.11 -10.88 9.76
N LEU A 212 -27.23 -11.23 8.49
CA LEU A 212 -27.29 -10.26 7.39
C LEU A 212 -28.49 -9.32 7.52
N ASP A 213 -29.64 -9.84 7.93
CA ASP A 213 -30.87 -9.06 8.08
C ASP A 213 -30.72 -8.03 9.21
N THR A 214 -30.24 -8.45 10.38
CA THR A 214 -29.96 -7.58 11.52
C THR A 214 -29.02 -6.44 11.12
N VAL A 215 -27.94 -6.75 10.41
CA VAL A 215 -27.00 -5.74 9.92
C VAL A 215 -27.68 -4.76 8.95
N ASN A 216 -28.46 -5.25 8.00
CA ASN A 216 -29.17 -4.40 7.04
C ASN A 216 -30.19 -3.48 7.72
N PHE A 217 -30.94 -3.98 8.70
CA PHE A 217 -31.87 -3.16 9.49
C PHE A 217 -31.15 -2.06 10.25
N VAL A 218 -30.05 -2.38 10.92
CA VAL A 218 -29.25 -1.39 11.64
C VAL A 218 -28.70 -0.33 10.67
N LEU A 219 -28.12 -0.74 9.54
CA LEU A 219 -27.61 0.21 8.56
C LEU A 219 -28.71 1.15 8.04
N ALA A 220 -29.90 0.60 7.73
CA ALA A 220 -31.05 1.37 7.28
C ALA A 220 -31.53 2.39 8.34
N HIS A 221 -31.53 2.01 9.62
CA HIS A 221 -31.85 2.93 10.73
C HIS A 221 -30.96 4.17 10.75
N PHE A 222 -29.67 4.00 10.48
CA PHE A 222 -28.69 5.09 10.39
C PHE A 222 -28.66 5.79 9.01
N GLY A 223 -29.63 5.52 8.12
CA GLY A 223 -29.71 6.12 6.79
C GLY A 223 -28.60 5.64 5.83
N ILE A 224 -27.95 4.52 6.13
CA ILE A 224 -26.92 3.92 5.28
C ILE A 224 -27.56 2.85 4.41
N ALA A 225 -27.20 2.84 3.12
CA ALA A 225 -27.67 1.80 2.21
C ALA A 225 -27.27 0.39 2.73
N PRO A 226 -28.21 -0.58 2.70
CA PRO A 226 -27.97 -1.96 3.14
C PRO A 226 -26.85 -2.62 2.31
N LEU A 227 -26.36 -3.77 2.75
CA LEU A 227 -25.27 -4.51 2.10
C LEU A 227 -25.73 -5.34 0.90
N CYS A 228 -26.97 -5.83 0.92
CA CYS A 228 -27.64 -6.39 -0.24
C CYS A 228 -28.32 -5.30 -1.10
#